data_AF-A0A1B8J8D2-F1
#
_entry.id   AF-A0A1B8J8D2-F1
#
_cell.length_a   1.000
_cell.length_b   1.000
_cell.length_c   1.000
_cell.angle_alpha   90.00
_cell.angle_beta   90.00
_cell.angle_gamma   90.00
#
_symmetry.space_group_name_H-M   'P 1'
#
loop_
_entity.id
_entity.type
_entity.pdbx_description
1 polymer ?
#
loop_
_entity_poly.entity_id
_entity_poly.type
_entity_poly.pdbx_seq_one_letter_code
_entity_poly.pdbx_strand_id
1 'polypeptide(L)'
;MLKTNHDGGGVVLVPDKQEFLTNKKQFKRAVKRLCEHLGRNHYSLFREWHYKDIEPRVFAEELLKVADSGGMEIEGEYKAPEDYKAHVFGEGEETYMQVDTDRFTNHTRTMFDNKWERQPFELCYPAPESTPPKPTNADTMFAIAKEIGKDFDAIRVDMYNTDNANIGGGGKIIIGELTFTHGGGIEKFTPSEWDEKFAKAWRVRKTN
;
A
#
# COMPACT_ATOMS: atom_id res chain seq x y z
N MET A 1 2.26 14.06 7.73
CA MET A 1 0.94 13.52 7.39
C MET A 1 0.27 13.00 8.66
N LEU A 2 -1.05 13.12 8.78
CA LEU A 2 -1.81 12.51 9.87
C LEU A 2 -2.59 11.30 9.36
N LYS A 3 -2.62 10.22 10.14
CA LYS A 3 -3.29 8.97 9.80
C LYS A 3 -4.00 8.36 11.02
N THR A 4 -5.09 7.66 10.77
CA THR A 4 -5.71 6.74 11.73
C THR A 4 -5.08 5.35 11.63
N ASN A 5 -5.07 4.60 12.74
CA ASN A 5 -4.35 3.31 12.88
C ASN A 5 -5.21 2.05 12.65
N HIS A 6 -6.49 2.18 12.33
CA HIS A 6 -7.48 1.09 12.43
C HIS A 6 -8.45 1.04 11.25
N ASP A 7 -8.12 1.73 10.16
CA ASP A 7 -9.00 1.87 9.00
C ASP A 7 -8.22 2.19 7.71
N GLY A 8 -8.97 2.42 6.63
CA GLY A 8 -8.47 2.87 5.35
C GLY A 8 -8.97 4.27 5.00
N GLY A 9 -8.07 5.10 4.46
CA GLY A 9 -8.42 6.42 3.92
C GLY A 9 -8.51 7.55 4.95
N GLY A 10 -8.35 7.29 6.25
CA GLY A 10 -8.30 8.31 7.31
C GLY A 10 -6.98 9.09 7.33
N VAL A 11 -6.65 9.68 6.18
CA VAL A 11 -5.39 10.38 5.90
C VAL A 11 -5.65 11.88 5.75
N VAL A 12 -4.76 12.69 6.32
CA VAL A 12 -4.72 14.15 6.11
C VAL A 12 -3.29 14.56 5.73
N LEU A 13 -3.14 15.14 4.54
CA LEU A 13 -1.88 15.71 4.09
C LEU A 13 -1.61 17.03 4.82
N VAL A 14 -0.39 17.18 5.35
CA VAL A 14 0.07 18.38 6.06
C VAL A 14 1.45 18.75 5.50
N PRO A 15 1.50 19.47 4.36
CA PRO A 15 2.77 19.82 3.70
C PRO A 15 3.62 20.82 4.47
N ASP A 16 2.96 21.74 5.17
CA ASP A 16 3.55 22.74 6.06
C ASP A 16 2.76 22.78 7.37
N LYS A 17 3.46 22.65 8.51
CA LYS A 17 2.84 22.61 9.83
C LYS A 17 2.26 23.97 10.22
N GLN A 18 2.97 25.06 9.94
CA GLN A 18 2.59 26.39 10.39
C GLN A 18 1.39 26.90 9.60
N GLU A 19 1.38 26.68 8.29
CA GLU A 19 0.23 26.95 7.43
C GLU A 19 -0.99 26.15 7.88
N PHE A 20 -0.83 24.85 8.11
CA PHE A 20 -1.93 23.99 8.57
C PHE A 20 -2.54 24.46 9.90
N LEU A 21 -1.71 24.87 10.86
CA LEU A 21 -2.16 25.35 12.18
C LEU A 21 -2.81 26.74 12.11
N THR A 22 -2.41 27.59 11.16
CA THR A 22 -2.95 28.95 11.00
C THR A 22 -4.21 28.97 10.12
N ASN A 23 -4.33 28.06 9.16
CA ASN A 23 -5.49 27.90 8.30
C ASN A 23 -6.65 27.19 9.02
N LYS A 24 -7.44 27.97 9.78
CA LYS A 24 -8.59 27.47 10.57
C LYS A 24 -9.57 26.62 9.75
N LYS A 25 -9.77 26.91 8.46
CA LYS A 25 -10.70 26.18 7.61
C LYS A 25 -10.15 24.78 7.30
N GLN A 26 -8.89 24.70 6.88
CA GLN A 26 -8.22 23.43 6.62
C GLN A 26 -8.12 22.58 7.88
N PHE A 27 -7.71 23.18 9.00
CA PHE A 27 -7.60 22.50 10.30
C PHE A 27 -8.94 21.89 10.72
N LYS A 28 -10.05 22.65 10.65
CA LYS A 28 -11.39 22.13 10.98
C LYS A 28 -11.82 20.98 10.08
N ARG A 29 -11.51 21.03 8.77
CA ARG A 29 -11.81 19.92 7.85
C ARG A 29 -11.01 18.67 8.19
N ALA A 30 -9.72 18.82 8.51
CA ALA A 30 -8.86 17.72 8.92
C ALA A 30 -9.36 17.06 10.21
N VAL A 31 -9.67 17.85 11.24
CA VAL A 31 -10.23 17.33 12.51
C VAL A 31 -11.54 16.61 12.25
N LYS A 32 -12.45 17.19 11.46
CA LYS A 32 -13.73 16.54 11.10
C LYS A 32 -13.48 15.18 10.44
N ARG A 33 -12.62 15.11 9.43
CA ARG A 33 -12.27 13.85 8.74
C ARG A 33 -11.71 12.82 9.73
N LEU A 34 -10.73 13.20 10.55
CA LEU A 34 -10.13 12.29 11.53
C LEU A 34 -11.16 11.80 12.56
N CYS A 35 -12.04 12.66 13.06
CA CYS A 35 -13.12 12.26 13.97
C CYS A 35 -14.12 11.30 13.32
N GLU A 36 -14.48 11.52 12.04
CA GLU A 36 -15.35 10.61 11.30
C GLU A 36 -14.73 9.23 11.14
N HIS A 37 -13.42 9.17 10.90
CA HIS A 37 -12.66 7.92 10.77
C HIS A 37 -12.48 7.21 12.12
N LEU A 38 -12.12 7.93 13.19
CA LEU A 38 -12.07 7.40 14.57
C LEU A 38 -13.40 6.81 15.07
N GLY A 39 -14.52 7.26 14.52
CA GLY A 39 -15.86 6.74 14.85
C GLY A 39 -16.26 5.49 14.09
N ARG A 40 -15.38 4.94 13.22
CA ARG A 40 -15.66 3.75 12.41
C ARG A 40 -14.84 2.57 12.91
N ASN A 41 -15.31 1.38 12.61
CA ASN A 41 -14.55 0.15 12.80
C ASN A 41 -14.67 -0.68 11.52
N HIS A 42 -13.54 -0.96 10.88
CA HIS A 42 -13.47 -1.75 9.64
C HIS A 42 -14.02 -3.17 9.81
N TYR A 43 -13.94 -3.76 11.01
CA TYR A 43 -14.59 -5.04 11.29
C TYR A 43 -16.11 -4.97 11.09
N SER A 44 -16.76 -3.88 11.48
CA SER A 44 -18.21 -3.71 11.32
C SER A 44 -18.62 -3.54 9.85
N LEU A 45 -17.73 -3.00 9.02
CA LEU A 45 -17.98 -2.71 7.60
C LEU A 45 -17.64 -3.90 6.69
N PHE A 46 -16.47 -4.51 6.90
CA PHE A 46 -15.87 -5.48 5.99
C PHE A 46 -15.62 -6.85 6.62
N ARG A 47 -15.89 -7.02 7.92
CA ARG A 47 -15.65 -8.27 8.68
C ARG A 47 -14.20 -8.71 8.74
N GLU A 48 -13.28 -7.78 8.53
CA GLU A 48 -11.85 -7.97 8.71
C GLU A 48 -11.51 -8.06 10.21
N TRP A 49 -11.25 -9.28 10.69
CA TRP A 49 -11.17 -9.60 12.12
C TRP A 49 -10.10 -8.80 12.87
N HIS A 50 -8.95 -8.56 12.25
CA HIS A 50 -7.82 -7.87 12.89
C HIS A 50 -8.12 -6.41 13.28
N TYR A 51 -9.14 -5.77 12.68
CA TYR A 51 -9.56 -4.42 13.09
C TYR A 51 -10.48 -4.39 14.31
N LYS A 52 -11.05 -5.53 14.72
CA LYS A 52 -12.15 -5.59 15.69
C LYS A 52 -11.82 -4.90 17.01
N ASP A 53 -10.65 -5.18 17.55
CA ASP A 53 -10.24 -4.79 18.91
C ASP A 53 -9.14 -3.71 18.92
N ILE A 54 -8.84 -3.08 17.77
CA ILE A 54 -7.85 -1.99 17.71
C ILE A 54 -8.45 -0.74 18.36
N GLU A 55 -7.75 -0.18 19.35
CA GLU A 55 -8.09 1.13 19.90
C GLU A 55 -7.83 2.25 18.88
N PRO A 56 -8.86 3.02 18.47
CA PRO A 56 -8.73 4.09 17.49
C PRO A 56 -7.79 5.22 17.96
N ARG A 57 -6.75 5.51 17.19
CA ARG A 57 -5.78 6.57 17.44
C ARG A 57 -5.42 7.31 16.15
N VAL A 58 -4.95 8.55 16.31
CA VAL A 58 -4.32 9.33 15.24
C VAL A 58 -2.83 9.40 15.51
N PHE A 59 -2.02 9.12 14.49
CA PHE A 59 -0.58 9.31 14.52
C PHE A 59 -0.14 10.28 13.44
N ALA A 60 1.07 10.83 13.62
CA ALA A 60 1.70 11.72 12.67
C ALA A 60 2.98 11.05 12.15
N GLU A 61 3.14 11.02 10.84
CA GLU A 61 4.34 10.53 10.17
C GLU A 61 4.90 11.56 9.18
N GLU A 62 6.13 11.37 8.74
CA GLU A 62 6.75 12.21 7.72
C GLU A 62 5.97 12.12 6.40
N LEU A 63 5.77 13.26 5.75
CA LEU A 63 5.11 13.33 4.45
C LEU A 63 6.17 13.23 3.35
N LEU A 64 6.24 12.09 2.66
CA LEU A 64 7.28 11.75 1.68
C LEU A 64 7.10 12.47 0.34
N LYS A 65 7.87 13.53 0.07
CA LYS A 65 7.75 14.35 -1.16
C LYS A 65 8.72 13.90 -2.24
N VAL A 66 8.25 13.82 -3.49
CA VAL A 66 9.11 13.65 -4.67
C VAL A 66 9.41 15.03 -5.27
N ALA A 67 10.57 15.18 -5.90
CA ALA A 67 10.89 16.37 -6.70
C ALA A 67 10.06 16.38 -8.00
N ASP A 68 10.07 17.50 -8.74
CA ASP A 68 9.19 17.74 -9.91
C ASP A 68 9.22 16.63 -10.98
N SER A 69 10.34 15.90 -11.10
CA SER A 69 10.51 14.70 -11.93
C SER A 69 10.24 13.42 -11.13
N GLY A 70 9.10 12.76 -11.39
CA GLY A 70 8.72 11.48 -10.80
C GLY A 70 7.58 11.56 -9.78
N GLY A 71 7.03 10.41 -9.40
CA GLY A 71 5.95 10.29 -8.43
C GLY A 71 4.53 10.40 -9.01
N MET A 72 3.54 10.06 -8.18
CA MET A 72 2.11 10.10 -8.51
C MET A 72 1.45 11.35 -7.93
N GLU A 73 0.75 12.12 -8.77
CA GLU A 73 -0.03 13.28 -8.32
C GLU A 73 -1.24 12.85 -7.46
N ILE A 74 -1.34 13.40 -6.26
CA ILE A 74 -2.40 13.23 -5.29
C ILE A 74 -3.07 14.59 -5.12
N GLU A 75 -4.38 14.63 -5.37
CA GLU A 75 -5.24 15.82 -5.21
C GLU A 75 -4.76 17.06 -6.01
N GLY A 76 -3.99 16.85 -7.09
CA GLY A 76 -3.53 17.91 -8.00
C GLY A 76 -2.46 18.85 -7.42
N GLU A 77 -1.95 18.58 -6.21
CA GLU A 77 -1.00 19.45 -5.51
C GLU A 77 0.27 18.73 -5.06
N TYR A 78 0.25 17.39 -4.98
CA TYR A 78 1.28 16.63 -4.29
C TYR A 78 1.75 15.42 -5.08
N LYS A 79 3.05 15.26 -5.35
CA LYS A 79 3.58 14.01 -5.92
C LYS A 79 4.10 13.09 -4.82
N ALA A 80 3.45 11.93 -4.67
CA ALA A 80 3.89 10.86 -3.78
C ALA A 80 4.90 9.93 -4.48
N PRO A 81 5.82 9.28 -3.76
CA PRO A 81 6.72 8.29 -4.33
C PRO A 81 5.93 7.14 -4.95
N GLU A 82 6.56 6.44 -5.88
CA GLU A 82 6.02 5.20 -6.42
C GLU A 82 5.81 4.19 -5.29
N ASP A 83 4.60 3.63 -5.22
CA ASP A 83 4.22 2.64 -4.21
C ASP A 83 4.17 1.23 -4.81
N TYR A 84 4.88 0.32 -4.14
CA TYR A 84 5.07 -1.06 -4.53
C TYR A 84 4.45 -1.96 -3.46
N LYS A 85 3.71 -2.98 -3.86
CA LYS A 85 2.95 -3.83 -2.94
C LYS A 85 3.36 -5.28 -3.10
N ALA A 86 4.22 -5.76 -2.20
CA ALA A 86 4.68 -7.13 -2.25
C ALA A 86 3.69 -8.05 -1.52
N HIS A 87 3.00 -8.90 -2.26
CA HIS A 87 2.17 -9.97 -1.71
C HIS A 87 3.05 -11.18 -1.43
N VAL A 88 3.08 -11.63 -0.19
CA VAL A 88 3.96 -12.68 0.31
C VAL A 88 3.11 -13.80 0.90
N PHE A 89 3.34 -15.02 0.44
CA PHE A 89 2.66 -16.23 0.91
C PHE A 89 3.66 -17.32 1.24
N GLY A 90 3.30 -18.22 2.16
CA GLY A 90 4.08 -19.42 2.46
C GLY A 90 5.54 -19.11 2.82
N GLU A 91 5.77 -18.22 3.78
CA GLU A 91 7.12 -17.82 4.24
C GLU A 91 8.01 -17.20 3.14
N GLY A 92 7.41 -16.67 2.07
CA GLY A 92 8.13 -16.03 0.97
C GLY A 92 8.53 -16.97 -0.17
N GLU A 93 8.03 -18.21 -0.16
CA GLU A 93 8.11 -19.12 -1.31
C GLU A 93 7.41 -18.53 -2.54
N GLU A 94 6.22 -17.94 -2.32
CA GLU A 94 5.42 -17.28 -3.34
C GLU A 94 5.39 -15.78 -3.04
N THR A 95 5.95 -14.97 -3.93
CA THR A 95 6.00 -13.51 -3.74
C THR A 95 5.78 -12.77 -5.04
N TYR A 96 4.82 -11.84 -5.02
CA TYR A 96 4.44 -11.06 -6.19
C TYR A 96 4.50 -9.57 -5.87
N MET A 97 5.13 -8.79 -6.74
CA MET A 97 5.10 -7.33 -6.66
C MET A 97 3.94 -6.79 -7.47
N GLN A 98 3.01 -6.13 -6.79
CA GLN A 98 1.96 -5.34 -7.42
C GLN A 98 2.46 -3.91 -7.66
N VAL A 99 2.25 -3.43 -8.89
CA VAL A 99 2.47 -2.04 -9.29
C VAL A 99 1.16 -1.48 -9.83
N ASP A 100 0.65 -0.43 -9.19
CA ASP A 100 -0.51 0.32 -9.66
C ASP A 100 -0.02 1.54 -10.46
N THR A 101 -0.53 1.79 -11.65
CA THR A 101 -0.23 3.01 -12.43
C THR A 101 -1.49 3.83 -12.66
N ASP A 102 -1.32 5.15 -12.81
CA ASP A 102 -2.41 6.08 -13.14
C ASP A 102 -3.62 5.97 -12.19
N ARG A 103 -3.36 5.71 -10.90
CA ARG A 103 -4.35 5.38 -9.87
C ARG A 103 -5.52 6.37 -9.75
N PHE A 104 -5.28 7.64 -10.06
CA PHE A 104 -6.27 8.72 -9.98
C PHE A 104 -6.90 9.08 -11.33
N THR A 105 -6.50 8.39 -12.41
CA THR A 105 -6.99 8.58 -13.77
C THR A 105 -7.39 7.23 -14.36
N ASN A 106 -6.53 6.61 -15.17
CA ASN A 106 -6.79 5.32 -15.81
C ASN A 106 -6.11 4.18 -15.05
N HIS A 107 -6.62 3.87 -13.85
CA HIS A 107 -5.98 2.95 -12.93
C HIS A 107 -5.76 1.57 -13.55
N THR A 108 -4.49 1.20 -13.72
CA THR A 108 -4.08 -0.16 -14.13
C THR A 108 -3.26 -0.83 -13.05
N ARG A 109 -3.19 -2.16 -13.09
CA ARG A 109 -2.42 -2.96 -12.13
C ARG A 109 -1.64 -4.06 -12.83
N THR A 110 -0.36 -4.16 -12.49
CA THR A 110 0.52 -5.24 -12.95
C THR A 110 1.04 -6.03 -11.76
N MET A 111 1.08 -7.36 -11.90
CA MET A 111 1.72 -8.27 -10.96
C MET A 111 3.01 -8.80 -11.57
N PHE A 112 4.09 -8.80 -10.78
CA PHE A 112 5.40 -9.29 -11.19
C PHE A 112 5.88 -10.37 -10.22
N ASP A 113 6.62 -11.36 -10.70
CA ASP A 113 7.36 -12.27 -9.81
C ASP A 113 8.71 -11.68 -9.36
N ASN A 114 9.49 -12.48 -8.63
CA ASN A 114 10.82 -12.12 -8.15
C ASN A 114 11.87 -11.85 -9.26
N LYS A 115 11.62 -12.27 -10.50
CA LYS A 115 12.46 -11.96 -11.67
C LYS A 115 12.00 -10.71 -12.40
N TRP A 116 10.94 -10.06 -11.92
CA TRP A 116 10.25 -8.97 -12.58
C TRP A 116 9.57 -9.39 -13.90
N GLU A 117 9.17 -10.66 -14.00
CA GLU A 117 8.36 -11.14 -15.13
C GLU A 117 6.88 -10.85 -14.84
N ARG A 118 6.22 -10.18 -15.79
CA ARG A 118 4.80 -9.86 -15.70
C ARG A 118 3.98 -11.15 -15.67
N GLN A 119 3.14 -11.28 -14.65
CA GLN A 119 2.30 -12.45 -14.47
C GLN A 119 1.08 -12.41 -15.41
N PRO A 120 0.62 -13.57 -15.92
CA PRO A 120 -0.44 -13.64 -16.92
C PRO A 120 -1.83 -13.61 -16.27
N PHE A 121 -2.07 -12.64 -15.38
CA PHE A 121 -3.37 -12.41 -14.75
C PHE A 121 -3.58 -10.94 -14.37
N GLU A 122 -4.85 -10.61 -14.19
CA GLU A 122 -5.32 -9.32 -13.71
C GLU A 122 -5.96 -9.50 -12.33
N LEU A 123 -5.76 -8.51 -11.45
CA LEU A 123 -6.32 -8.48 -10.10
C LEU A 123 -7.15 -7.20 -9.92
N CYS A 124 -8.47 -7.33 -10.01
CA CYS A 124 -9.49 -6.26 -9.97
C CYS A 124 -9.40 -5.18 -11.07
N TYR A 125 -8.21 -4.85 -11.54
CA TYR A 125 -7.92 -3.80 -12.51
C TYR A 125 -7.24 -4.40 -13.74
N PRO A 126 -7.47 -3.82 -14.94
CA PRO A 126 -6.78 -4.26 -16.14
C PRO A 126 -5.29 -3.98 -16.01
N ALA A 127 -4.50 -4.73 -16.77
CA ALA A 127 -3.07 -4.47 -16.84
C ALA A 127 -2.75 -3.46 -17.96
N PRO A 128 -1.73 -2.60 -17.79
CA PRO A 128 -1.38 -1.58 -18.78
C PRO A 128 -0.85 -2.20 -20.07
N GLU A 129 -0.93 -1.42 -21.16
CA GLU A 129 -0.34 -1.78 -22.46
C GLU A 129 1.19 -1.87 -22.35
N SER A 130 1.82 -0.89 -21.70
CA SER A 130 3.25 -0.88 -21.43
C SER A 130 3.55 -1.53 -20.08
N THR A 131 4.66 -2.26 -20.00
CA THR A 131 5.09 -2.89 -18.75
C THR A 131 5.83 -1.86 -17.89
N PRO A 132 5.43 -1.62 -16.63
CA PRO A 132 6.16 -0.76 -15.72
C PRO A 132 7.64 -1.16 -15.60
N PRO A 133 8.59 -0.20 -15.61
CA PRO A 133 10.01 -0.50 -15.53
C PRO A 133 10.37 -1.12 -14.17
N LYS A 134 11.38 -2.00 -14.17
CA LYS A 134 11.95 -2.53 -12.92
C LYS A 134 12.69 -1.42 -12.17
N PRO A 135 12.33 -1.12 -10.92
CA PRO A 135 13.13 -0.21 -10.11
C PRO A 135 14.47 -0.87 -9.75
N THR A 136 15.51 -0.05 -9.65
CA THR A 136 16.86 -0.42 -9.20
C THR A 136 16.85 -1.24 -7.90
N ASN A 137 15.99 -0.86 -6.96
CA ASN A 137 15.88 -1.47 -5.63
C ASN A 137 14.88 -2.64 -5.55
N ALA A 138 14.36 -3.14 -6.68
CA ALA A 138 13.36 -4.22 -6.69
C ALA A 138 13.80 -5.45 -5.89
N ASP A 139 15.03 -5.91 -6.09
CA ASP A 139 15.53 -7.13 -5.43
C ASP A 139 15.60 -6.95 -3.91
N THR A 140 15.99 -5.76 -3.45
CA THR A 140 15.98 -5.39 -2.03
C THR A 140 14.55 -5.31 -1.48
N MET A 141 13.60 -4.76 -2.24
CA MET A 141 12.19 -4.72 -1.83
C MET A 141 11.61 -6.13 -1.67
N PHE A 142 11.91 -7.04 -2.60
CA PHE A 142 11.52 -8.45 -2.46
C PHE A 142 12.15 -9.09 -1.23
N ALA A 143 13.44 -8.84 -0.96
CA ALA A 143 14.12 -9.39 0.21
C ALA A 143 13.49 -8.91 1.52
N ILE A 144 13.20 -7.61 1.64
CA ILE A 144 12.53 -7.02 2.81
C ILE A 144 11.14 -7.64 2.99
N ALA A 145 10.34 -7.72 1.93
CA ALA A 145 8.99 -8.26 2.00
C ALA A 145 8.99 -9.74 2.44
N LYS A 146 9.91 -10.54 1.89
CA LYS A 146 10.08 -11.95 2.27
C LYS A 146 10.49 -12.11 3.73
N GLU A 147 11.39 -11.28 4.23
CA GLU A 147 11.79 -11.31 5.63
C GLU A 147 10.60 -11.05 6.56
N ILE A 148 9.80 -10.02 6.27
CA ILE A 148 8.57 -9.72 7.02
C ILE A 148 7.56 -10.86 6.91
N GLY A 149 7.41 -11.43 5.71
CA GLY A 149 6.46 -12.52 5.46
C GLY A 149 6.75 -13.82 6.23
N LYS A 150 7.95 -14.00 6.79
CA LYS A 150 8.28 -15.17 7.62
C LYS A 150 7.45 -15.26 8.90
N ASP A 151 6.84 -14.17 9.35
CA ASP A 151 6.01 -14.16 10.56
C ASP A 151 4.51 -14.36 10.25
N PHE A 152 4.13 -14.45 8.98
CA PHE A 152 2.72 -14.46 8.56
C PHE A 152 2.43 -15.59 7.57
N ASP A 153 1.16 -15.99 7.48
CA ASP A 153 0.70 -17.01 6.52
C ASP A 153 0.53 -16.40 5.12
N ALA A 154 0.03 -15.16 5.11
CA ALA A 154 -0.11 -14.28 3.97
C ALA A 154 -0.01 -12.84 4.46
N ILE A 155 0.74 -12.00 3.76
CA ILE A 155 0.80 -10.57 4.04
C ILE A 155 1.13 -9.79 2.77
N ARG A 156 0.54 -8.61 2.62
CA ARG A 156 0.98 -7.62 1.64
C ARG A 156 1.78 -6.54 2.36
N VAL A 157 2.98 -6.28 1.86
CA VAL A 157 3.91 -5.26 2.36
C VAL A 157 3.92 -4.11 1.38
N ASP A 158 3.38 -2.97 1.80
CA ASP A 158 3.33 -1.74 1.01
C ASP A 158 4.62 -0.96 1.27
N MET A 159 5.34 -0.61 0.20
CA MET A 159 6.62 0.06 0.25
C MET A 159 6.63 1.26 -0.69
N TYR A 160 7.27 2.34 -0.27
CA TYR A 160 7.65 3.45 -1.13
C TYR A 160 9.11 3.28 -1.55
N ASN A 161 9.37 3.36 -2.86
CA ASN A 161 10.73 3.47 -3.37
C ASN A 161 11.07 4.93 -3.65
N THR A 162 12.02 5.48 -2.91
CA THR A 162 12.38 6.90 -3.00
C THR A 162 13.62 7.13 -3.87
N ASP A 163 14.01 6.18 -4.73
CA ASP A 163 15.22 6.32 -5.57
C ASP A 163 15.15 7.53 -6.53
N ASN A 164 13.96 7.81 -7.04
CA ASN A 164 13.69 8.98 -7.88
C ASN A 164 13.28 10.23 -7.06
N ALA A 165 13.11 10.08 -5.76
CA ALA A 165 12.76 11.19 -4.87
C ALA A 165 14.05 11.71 -4.24
N ASN A 166 14.31 13.01 -4.34
CA ASN A 166 15.45 13.67 -3.68
C ASN A 166 15.33 13.69 -2.13
N ILE A 167 14.91 12.58 -1.53
CA ILE A 167 14.83 12.34 -0.09
C ILE A 167 16.20 11.80 0.36
N GLY A 168 17.19 12.69 0.40
CA GLY A 168 18.44 12.45 1.13
C GLY A 168 19.52 11.61 0.44
N GLY A 169 19.79 11.83 -0.86
CA GLY A 169 21.10 11.52 -1.47
C GLY A 169 21.38 10.08 -1.91
N GLY A 170 20.38 9.19 -1.82
CA GLY A 170 20.41 7.82 -2.34
C GLY A 170 19.08 7.15 -1.99
N GLY A 171 18.43 6.46 -2.94
CA GLY A 171 17.09 5.92 -2.73
C GLY A 171 16.92 5.13 -1.45
N LYS A 172 15.78 5.33 -0.78
CA LYS A 172 15.37 4.59 0.40
C LYS A 172 14.14 3.76 0.07
N ILE A 173 14.02 2.63 0.74
CA ILE A 173 12.79 1.83 0.77
C ILE A 173 12.13 2.15 2.11
N ILE A 174 10.89 2.61 2.08
CA ILE A 174 10.11 2.95 3.29
C ILE A 174 8.88 2.05 3.34
N ILE A 175 8.72 1.29 4.41
CA ILE A 175 7.51 0.49 4.65
C ILE A 175 6.38 1.43 5.05
N GLY A 176 5.28 1.41 4.29
CA GLY A 176 4.11 2.25 4.52
C GLY A 176 3.00 1.53 5.29
N GLU A 177 2.71 0.28 4.94
CA GLU A 177 1.61 -0.50 5.52
C GLU A 177 1.90 -2.00 5.45
N LEU A 178 1.38 -2.73 6.43
CA LEU A 178 1.26 -4.18 6.40
C LEU A 178 -0.22 -4.53 6.33
N THR A 179 -0.62 -5.28 5.31
CA THR A 179 -2.02 -5.60 5.04
C THR A 179 -2.25 -7.10 5.08
N PHE A 180 -3.14 -7.54 5.96
CA PHE A 180 -3.46 -8.95 6.18
C PHE A 180 -4.54 -9.48 5.23
N THR A 181 -5.41 -8.60 4.73
CA THR A 181 -6.55 -8.94 3.88
C THR A 181 -6.62 -7.97 2.72
N HIS A 182 -5.84 -8.26 1.68
CA HIS A 182 -5.83 -7.42 0.50
C HIS A 182 -7.23 -7.27 -0.10
N GLY A 183 -7.69 -6.01 -0.24
CA GLY A 183 -9.01 -5.68 -0.79
C GLY A 183 -10.16 -6.36 -0.05
N GLY A 184 -10.01 -6.66 1.24
CA GLY A 184 -11.00 -7.40 2.04
C GLY A 184 -11.19 -8.86 1.60
N GLY A 185 -10.30 -9.40 0.77
CA GLY A 185 -10.40 -10.77 0.24
C GLY A 185 -11.46 -10.95 -0.86
N ILE A 186 -11.93 -9.87 -1.49
CA ILE A 186 -13.00 -9.90 -2.50
C ILE A 186 -12.55 -9.43 -3.90
N GLU A 187 -11.27 -9.12 -4.07
CA GLU A 187 -10.76 -8.70 -5.37
C GLU A 187 -10.74 -9.86 -6.37
N LYS A 188 -11.22 -9.59 -7.59
CA LYS A 188 -11.40 -10.61 -8.62
C LYS A 188 -10.11 -10.87 -9.40
N PHE A 189 -9.71 -12.13 -9.49
CA PHE A 189 -8.67 -12.58 -10.42
C PHE A 189 -9.25 -12.88 -11.81
N THR A 190 -8.52 -12.52 -12.86
CA THR A 190 -8.82 -12.90 -14.24
C THR A 190 -7.54 -13.40 -14.94
N PRO A 191 -7.47 -14.68 -15.36
CA PRO A 191 -8.49 -15.72 -15.21
C PRO A 191 -8.63 -16.21 -13.75
N SER A 192 -9.79 -16.78 -13.41
CA SER A 192 -10.13 -17.18 -12.04
C SER A 192 -9.24 -18.29 -11.46
N GLU A 193 -8.52 -19.04 -12.29
CA GLU A 193 -7.56 -20.05 -11.82
C GLU A 193 -6.44 -19.46 -10.95
N TRP A 194 -6.17 -18.15 -11.05
CA TRP A 194 -5.17 -17.49 -10.20
C TRP A 194 -5.65 -17.27 -8.77
N ASP A 195 -6.96 -17.15 -8.56
CA ASP A 195 -7.56 -17.12 -7.21
C ASP A 195 -7.25 -18.44 -6.48
N GLU A 196 -7.45 -19.57 -7.16
CA GLU A 196 -7.10 -20.89 -6.60
C GLU A 196 -5.60 -21.05 -6.35
N LYS A 197 -4.73 -20.50 -7.21
CA LYS A 197 -3.27 -20.55 -7.01
C LYS A 197 -2.87 -19.78 -5.75
N PHE A 198 -3.39 -18.57 -5.58
CA PHE A 198 -3.14 -17.75 -4.40
C PHE A 198 -3.70 -18.40 -3.12
N ALA A 199 -4.91 -18.97 -3.20
CA ALA A 199 -5.50 -19.71 -2.08
C ALA A 199 -4.64 -20.91 -1.65
N LYS A 200 -4.05 -21.65 -2.59
CA LYS A 200 -3.14 -22.77 -2.30
C LYS A 200 -1.79 -22.31 -1.72
N ALA A 201 -1.31 -21.14 -2.12
CA ALA A 201 -0.10 -20.54 -1.58
C ALA A 201 -0.27 -20.07 -0.13
N TRP A 202 -1.49 -19.68 0.24
CA TRP A 202 -1.83 -19.30 1.62
C TRP A 202 -1.91 -20.52 2.55
N ARG A 203 -0.76 -20.94 3.05
CA ARG A 203 -0.61 -22.05 4.01
C ARG A 203 -0.85 -21.55 5.44
N VAL A 204 -2.07 -21.71 5.93
CA VAL A 204 -2.42 -21.31 7.30
C VAL A 204 -1.58 -22.08 8.31
N ARG A 205 -0.82 -21.38 9.16
CA ARG A 205 -0.08 -21.99 10.26
C ARG A 205 -1.08 -22.55 11.25
N LYS A 206 -0.85 -23.79 11.67
CA LYS A 206 -1.57 -24.34 12.81
C LYS A 206 -1.11 -23.58 14.05
N THR A 207 -2.02 -22.84 14.66
CA THR A 207 -1.81 -22.32 16.02
C THR A 207 -1.77 -23.52 16.96
N ASN A 208 -0.62 -23.74 17.61
CA ASN A 208 -0.47 -24.71 18.70
C ASN A 208 -1.20 -24.22 19.95
#